data_AF-Q8KY91-F1
#
_entry.id   AF-Q8KY91-F1
#
_cell.length_a   1.000
_cell.length_b   1.000
_cell.length_c   1.000
_cell.angle_alpha   90.00
_cell.angle_beta   90.00
_cell.angle_gamma   90.00
#
_symmetry.space_group_name_H-M   'P 1'
#
loop_
_entity.id
_entity.type
_entity.pdbx_description
1 polymer ?
#
loop_
_entity_poly.entity_id
_entity_poly.type
_entity_poly.pdbx_seq_one_letter_code
_entity_poly.pdbx_strand_id
1 'polypeptide(L)' 'MNSETKKDFSQLGLNQDIVDTVIKLGYENPTPIQQYAIPYILSGRDVLGQAQT' A
#
# COMPACT_ATOMS: atom_id res chain seq x y z
N MET A 1 9.09 -14.06 12.22
CA MET A 1 9.59 -12.68 12.11
C MET A 1 8.40 -11.83 11.72
N ASN A 2 7.78 -11.16 12.69
CA ASN A 2 6.55 -10.40 12.47
C ASN A 2 6.91 -9.06 11.86
N SER A 3 6.83 -8.97 10.53
CA SER A 3 7.09 -7.74 9.78
C SER A 3 6.00 -6.73 10.09
N GLU A 4 6.40 -5.55 10.56
CA GLU A 4 5.53 -4.43 10.92
C GLU A 4 4.57 -4.09 9.77
N THR A 5 3.27 -4.27 9.99
CA THR A 5 2.23 -3.82 9.06
C THR A 5 2.26 -2.31 8.97
N LYS A 6 2.64 -1.78 7.80
CA LYS A 6 2.54 -0.35 7.49
C LYS A 6 1.06 0.03 7.43
N LYS A 7 0.56 0.68 8.49
CA LYS A 7 -0.86 0.98 8.66
C LYS A 7 -1.35 2.14 7.81
N ASP A 8 -0.45 2.98 7.30
CA ASP A 8 -0.81 4.18 6.53
C ASP A 8 -0.27 4.16 5.10
N PHE A 9 -1.02 4.74 4.17
CA PHE A 9 -0.60 4.92 2.77
C PHE A 9 0.70 5.73 2.65
N SER A 10 0.93 6.69 3.54
CA SER A 10 2.15 7.51 3.59
C SER A 10 3.42 6.68 3.82
N GLN A 11 3.29 5.52 4.46
CA GLN A 11 4.42 4.64 4.74
C GLN A 11 4.78 3.74 3.55
N LEU A 12 3.92 3.65 2.52
CA LEU A 12 4.09 2.71 1.41
C LEU A 12 5.08 3.19 0.32
N GLY A 13 5.63 4.40 0.45
CA GLY A 13 6.57 4.97 -0.53
C GLY A 13 5.87 5.57 -1.76
N LEU A 14 4.57 5.85 -1.65
CA LEU A 14 3.79 6.55 -2.66
C LEU A 14 4.13 8.05 -2.68
N ASN A 15 3.92 8.69 -3.82
CA ASN A 15 3.96 10.15 -3.90
C ASN A 15 2.88 10.77 -2.99
N GLN A 16 3.21 11.86 -2.33
CA GLN A 16 2.31 12.60 -1.45
C GLN A 16 0.97 12.96 -2.13
N ASP A 17 0.99 13.35 -3.40
CA ASP A 17 -0.25 13.68 -4.14
C ASP A 17 -1.23 12.49 -4.20
N ILE A 18 -0.69 11.26 -4.31
CA ILE A 18 -1.49 10.03 -4.32
C ILE A 18 -2.04 9.78 -2.92
N VAL A 19 -1.20 9.92 -1.89
CA VAL A 19 -1.57 9.73 -0.48
C VAL A 19 -2.70 10.68 -0.08
N ASP A 20 -2.57 11.96 -0.42
CA ASP A 20 -3.59 12.98 -0.11
C ASP A 20 -4.91 12.68 -0.82
N THR A 21 -4.83 12.21 -2.07
CA THR A 21 -6.00 11.84 -2.85
C THR A 21 -6.75 10.65 -2.23
N VAL A 22 -6.06 9.58 -1.86
CA VAL A 22 -6.73 8.40 -1.25
C VAL A 22 -7.34 8.73 0.11
N ILE A 23 -6.66 9.55 0.91
CA ILE A 23 -7.21 10.02 2.20
C ILE A 23 -8.46 10.88 1.96
N LYS A 24 -8.42 11.81 0.99
CA LYS A 24 -9.58 12.65 0.64
C LYS A 24 -10.77 11.84 0.15
N LEU A 25 -10.54 10.70 -0.49
CA LEU A 25 -11.58 9.76 -0.92
C LEU A 25 -12.13 8.90 0.23
N GLY A 26 -11.60 9.05 1.45
CA GLY A 26 -12.03 8.31 2.64
C GLY A 26 -11.33 6.96 2.82
N TYR A 27 -10.26 6.68 2.07
CA TYR A 27 -9.44 5.48 2.29
C TYR A 27 -8.40 5.76 3.37
N GLU A 28 -8.70 5.29 4.58
CA GLU A 28 -7.85 5.54 5.76
C GLU A 28 -6.66 4.58 5.82
N ASN A 29 -6.91 3.28 5.63
CA ASN A 29 -5.89 2.24 5.78
C ASN A 29 -5.77 1.41 4.49
N PRO A 30 -4.55 1.12 4.00
CA PRO A 30 -4.35 0.18 2.92
C PRO A 30 -4.77 -1.23 3.35
N THR A 31 -5.35 -1.99 2.42
CA THR A 31 -5.69 -3.39 2.66
C THR A 31 -4.42 -4.22 2.85
N PRO A 32 -4.50 -5.41 3.49
CA PRO A 32 -3.33 -6.26 3.68
C PRO A 32 -2.58 -6.53 2.37
N ILE A 33 -3.29 -6.83 1.27
CA ILE A 33 -2.65 -7.06 -0.02
C ILE A 33 -1.92 -5.81 -0.55
N GLN A 34 -2.47 -4.62 -0.33
CA GLN A 34 -1.84 -3.36 -0.75
C GLN A 34 -0.56 -3.07 0.04
N GLN A 35 -0.57 -3.32 1.35
CA GLN A 35 0.60 -3.16 2.22
C GLN A 35 1.79 -3.99 1.75
N TYR A 36 1.53 -5.21 1.26
CA TYR A 36 2.57 -6.06 0.70
C TYR A 36 2.90 -5.68 -0.74
N ALA A 37 1.91 -5.58 -1.63
CA ALA A 37 2.14 -5.45 -3.07
C ALA A 37 2.75 -4.11 -3.49
N ILE A 38 2.30 -2.99 -2.92
CA ILE A 38 2.71 -1.64 -3.36
C ILE A 38 4.24 -1.46 -3.28
N PRO A 39 4.92 -1.79 -2.16
CA PRO A 39 6.38 -1.70 -2.10
C PRO A 39 7.12 -2.56 -3.15
N TYR A 40 6.60 -3.76 -3.48
CA TYR A 40 7.21 -4.61 -4.52
C TYR A 40 7.00 -4.02 -5.92
N ILE A 41 5.81 -3.49 -6.21
CA ILE A 41 5.51 -2.82 -7.48
C ILE A 41 6.40 -1.59 -7.67
N LEU A 42 6.51 -0.73 -6.64
CA LEU A 42 7.33 0.48 -6.70
C LEU A 42 8.82 0.20 -6.89
N SER A 43 9.29 -0.97 -6.45
CA SER A 43 10.67 -1.42 -6.70
C SER A 43 10.91 -1.97 -8.12
N GLY A 44 9.92 -1.90 -9.01
CA GLY A 44 10.03 -2.35 -10.41
C GLY A 44 10.07 -3.87 -10.56
N ARG A 45 9.52 -4.62 -9.59
CA ARG A 45 9.44 -6.08 -9.64
C ARG A 45 8.11 -6.52 -10.23
N ASP A 46 8.13 -7.64 -10.93
CA ASP A 46 6.90 -8.35 -11.29
C ASP A 46 6.25 -8.92 -10.03
N VAL A 47 4.93 -8.78 -9.92
CA VAL A 47 4.16 -9.18 -8.73
C VAL A 47 2.95 -10.00 -9.13
N LEU A 48 2.78 -11.16 -8.49
CA LEU A 48 1.53 -11.92 -8.50
C LEU A 48 0.83 -11.74 -7.16
N GLY A 49 -0.37 -11.13 -7.18
CA GLY A 49 -1.16 -10.85 -5.99
C GLY A 49 -2.44 -11.70 -5.93
N GLN A 50 -2.75 -12.22 -4.75
CA GLN A 50 -4.03 -12.87 -4.45
C GLN A 50 -4.66 -12.17 -3.25
N ALA A 51 -5.92 -11.77 -3.36
CA ALA A 51 -6.69 -11.15 -2.29
C ALA A 51 -8.06 -11.79 -2.16
N GLN A 52 -8.62 -11.73 -0.96
CA GLN A 52 -10.04 -12.00 -0.72
C GLN A 52 -10.78 -10.66 -0.75
N THR A 53 -11.85 -10.59 -1.54
CA THR A 53 -12.74 -9.42 -1.66
C THR A 53 -13.66 -9.26 -0.47
#